data_AF-A0A3M9Y9P5-F1
#
_entry.id   AF-A0A3M9Y9P5-F1
#
_cell.length_a   1.000
_cell.length_b   1.000
_cell.length_c   1.000
_cell.angle_alpha   90.00
_cell.angle_beta   90.00
_cell.angle_gamma   90.00
#
_symmetry.space_group_name_H-M   'P 1'
#
loop_
_entity.id
_entity.type
_entity.pdbx_description
1 polymer ?
#
loop_
_entity_poly.entity_id
_entity_poly.type
_entity_poly.pdbx_seq_one_letter_code
_entity_poly.pdbx_strand_id
1 'polypeptide(L)'
;MSNYIASFKYVPVLLFRLNAGASIKLREYSVRRSQSFDVFSEAGMVLPKALDPVTYQAPNGASMRPLGDLQTKLVKDFKGSNVVVYAIPEGTILPDDLILVHEHTDHYSLQPAVEMQLKDLGKKITRFLETNATVYSKKQWLEAFKTGQEYDSSAGPSTSSSQPALNQPEWIWSEQYKRYYSFDENGEYIWQIETKDTEASSSSKKHKKR
;
A
#
# COMPACT_ATOMS: atom_id res chain seq x y z
N MET A 1 5.74 -20.00 -8.83
CA MET A 1 6.87 -19.16 -8.38
C MET A 1 6.28 -18.06 -7.52
N SER A 2 6.87 -17.77 -6.37
CA SER A 2 6.35 -16.85 -5.36
C SER A 2 6.19 -15.44 -5.94
N ASN A 3 4.95 -14.96 -6.02
CA ASN A 3 4.59 -13.63 -6.54
C ASN A 3 4.78 -12.52 -5.50
N TYR A 4 5.57 -12.73 -4.45
CA TYR A 4 5.78 -11.77 -3.37
C TYR A 4 7.16 -11.12 -3.54
N ILE A 5 7.21 -9.78 -3.60
CA ILE A 5 8.46 -9.02 -3.58
C ILE A 5 8.66 -8.39 -2.20
N ALA A 6 7.68 -7.61 -1.75
CA ALA A 6 7.75 -6.89 -0.47
C ALA A 6 6.34 -6.57 0.07
N SER A 7 6.26 -6.20 1.34
CA SER A 7 5.05 -5.64 1.93
C SER A 7 5.35 -4.37 2.71
N PHE A 8 4.36 -3.48 2.78
CA PHE A 8 4.51 -2.13 3.29
C PHE A 8 3.31 -1.73 4.16
N LYS A 9 3.60 -0.91 5.18
CA LYS A 9 2.61 -0.18 5.99
C LYS A 9 2.44 1.28 5.54
N TYR A 10 2.97 1.61 4.38
CA TYR A 10 2.84 2.89 3.71
C TYR A 10 2.86 2.65 2.19
N VAL A 11 2.57 3.69 1.41
CA VAL A 11 2.60 3.65 -0.05
C VAL A 11 4.00 4.02 -0.54
N PRO A 12 4.77 3.10 -1.16
CA PRO A 12 6.20 3.30 -1.46
C PRO A 12 6.47 4.09 -2.74
N VAL A 13 5.43 4.35 -3.54
CA VAL A 13 5.49 5.12 -4.79
C VAL A 13 4.08 5.62 -5.08
N LEU A 14 3.91 6.67 -5.88
CA LEU A 14 2.57 7.06 -6.36
C LEU A 14 1.85 5.85 -7.01
N LEU A 15 0.75 5.42 -6.41
CA LEU A 15 -0.02 4.28 -6.87
C LEU A 15 -1.41 4.68 -7.34
N PHE A 16 -1.93 3.92 -8.30
CA PHE A 16 -3.25 4.11 -8.87
C PHE A 16 -4.12 2.88 -8.69
N ARG A 17 -5.36 3.09 -8.23
CA ARG A 17 -6.42 2.09 -8.22
C ARG A 17 -7.49 2.47 -9.24
N LEU A 18 -7.64 1.62 -10.26
CA LEU A 18 -8.70 1.74 -11.25
C LEU A 18 -9.93 0.94 -10.79
N ASN A 19 -11.10 1.58 -10.78
CA ASN A 19 -12.34 0.96 -10.29
C ASN A 19 -13.57 1.34 -11.12
N ALA A 20 -14.57 0.45 -11.12
CA ALA A 20 -15.90 0.74 -11.66
C ALA A 20 -16.79 1.27 -10.52
N GLY A 21 -16.96 2.59 -10.47
CA GLY A 21 -17.64 3.32 -9.41
C GLY A 21 -16.73 3.71 -8.26
N ALA A 22 -17.27 4.42 -7.27
CA ALA A 22 -16.52 4.87 -6.11
C ALA A 22 -16.20 3.72 -5.14
N SER A 23 -17.20 2.92 -4.79
CA SER A 23 -17.01 1.84 -3.82
C SER A 23 -16.19 0.67 -4.39
N ILE A 24 -15.21 0.20 -3.63
CA ILE A 24 -14.40 -0.96 -3.98
C ILE A 24 -15.18 -2.24 -3.71
N LYS A 25 -15.43 -3.01 -4.77
CA LYS A 25 -16.07 -4.32 -4.72
C LYS A 25 -15.06 -5.37 -5.17
N LEU A 26 -14.51 -6.08 -4.19
CA LEU A 26 -13.60 -7.19 -4.46
C LEU A 26 -14.36 -8.42 -4.97
N ARG A 27 -13.81 -9.07 -5.97
CA ARG A 27 -14.37 -10.27 -6.59
C ARG A 27 -13.81 -11.50 -5.89
N GLU A 28 -14.71 -12.25 -5.29
CA GLU A 28 -14.39 -13.56 -4.73
C GLU A 28 -14.13 -14.58 -5.83
N TYR A 29 -13.13 -15.45 -5.62
CA TYR A 29 -12.94 -16.63 -6.46
C TYR A 29 -14.20 -17.49 -6.49
N SER A 30 -14.58 -17.91 -7.68
CA SER A 30 -15.65 -18.89 -7.87
C SER A 30 -15.35 -19.73 -9.11
N VAL A 31 -15.60 -21.03 -9.02
CA VAL A 31 -15.37 -21.98 -10.14
C VAL A 31 -16.11 -21.54 -11.42
N ARG A 32 -17.26 -20.87 -11.28
CA ARG A 32 -18.07 -20.37 -12.40
C ARG A 32 -17.57 -19.05 -13.00
N ARG A 33 -16.68 -18.32 -12.31
CA ARG A 33 -16.16 -17.00 -12.71
C ARG A 33 -14.63 -16.94 -12.59
N SER A 34 -13.97 -18.05 -12.91
CA SER A 34 -12.54 -18.25 -12.65
C SER A 34 -11.60 -17.33 -13.44
N GLN A 35 -12.09 -16.62 -14.46
CA GLN A 35 -11.23 -15.82 -15.33
C GLN A 35 -10.76 -14.49 -14.71
N SER A 36 -11.41 -13.99 -13.66
CA SER A 36 -10.94 -12.78 -12.98
C SER A 36 -11.50 -12.66 -11.57
N PHE A 37 -10.63 -12.71 -10.56
CA PHE A 37 -10.98 -12.57 -9.16
C PHE A 37 -9.86 -11.82 -8.42
N ASP A 38 -10.18 -11.24 -7.27
CA ASP A 38 -9.26 -10.41 -6.48
C ASP A 38 -8.80 -11.12 -5.20
N VAL A 39 -9.61 -12.04 -4.66
CA VAL A 39 -9.35 -12.73 -3.40
C VAL A 39 -9.84 -14.17 -3.41
N PHE A 40 -9.16 -15.02 -2.63
CA PHE A 40 -9.74 -16.26 -2.13
C PHE A 40 -10.34 -16.01 -0.75
N SER A 41 -11.55 -16.50 -0.52
CA SER A 41 -12.19 -16.44 0.79
C SER A 41 -12.52 -17.85 1.29
N GLU A 42 -12.47 -18.01 2.60
CA GLU A 42 -12.90 -19.22 3.31
C GLU A 42 -14.13 -18.86 4.14
N ALA A 43 -15.28 -19.43 3.79
CA ALA A 43 -16.57 -19.07 4.40
C ALA A 43 -16.88 -17.56 4.41
N GLY A 44 -16.44 -16.81 3.38
CA GLY A 44 -16.64 -15.36 3.28
C GLY A 44 -15.58 -14.52 3.99
N MET A 45 -14.60 -15.15 4.64
CA MET A 45 -13.50 -14.52 5.35
C MET A 45 -12.25 -14.47 4.49
N VAL A 46 -11.54 -13.34 4.52
CA VAL A 46 -10.28 -13.15 3.81
C VAL A 46 -9.16 -13.15 4.84
N LEU A 47 -8.19 -14.04 4.66
CA LEU A 47 -7.05 -14.21 5.55
C LEU A 47 -5.92 -13.23 5.20
N PRO A 48 -5.12 -12.78 6.19
CA PRO A 48 -4.01 -11.85 5.99
C PRO A 48 -2.76 -12.59 5.49
N LYS A 49 -2.83 -13.14 4.28
CA LYS A 49 -1.78 -14.02 3.72
C LYS A 49 -0.41 -13.36 3.55
N ALA A 50 -0.36 -12.03 3.54
CA ALA A 50 0.86 -11.25 3.34
C ALA A 50 1.73 -11.10 4.60
N LEU A 51 1.27 -11.57 5.77
CA LEU A 51 2.03 -11.50 7.01
C LEU A 51 3.25 -12.45 7.02
N ASP A 52 3.18 -13.55 6.24
CA ASP A 52 4.28 -14.48 6.08
C ASP A 52 4.63 -14.62 4.59
N PRO A 53 5.77 -14.04 4.14
CA PRO A 53 6.23 -14.14 2.76
C PRO A 53 6.42 -15.58 2.26
N VAL A 54 6.75 -16.52 3.15
CA VAL A 54 7.05 -17.92 2.79
C VAL A 54 5.77 -18.65 2.39
N THR A 55 4.66 -18.35 3.06
CA THR A 55 3.36 -18.98 2.82
C THR A 55 2.42 -18.13 1.97
N TYR A 56 2.88 -16.98 1.49
CA TYR A 56 2.08 -16.04 0.71
C TYR A 56 1.46 -16.66 -0.55
N GLN A 57 0.16 -16.40 -0.75
CA GLN A 57 -0.58 -16.82 -1.93
C GLN A 57 -1.44 -15.67 -2.48
N ALA A 58 -1.18 -15.28 -3.72
CA ALA A 58 -1.95 -14.30 -4.48
C ALA A 58 -3.06 -14.99 -5.33
N PRO A 59 -4.11 -14.26 -5.75
CA PRO A 59 -4.43 -12.87 -5.38
C PRO A 59 -5.14 -12.79 -4.02
N ASN A 60 -4.94 -11.68 -3.31
CA ASN A 60 -5.50 -11.48 -1.97
C ASN A 60 -5.86 -10.00 -1.67
N GLY A 61 -6.22 -9.20 -2.69
CA GLY A 61 -6.59 -7.81 -2.46
C GLY A 61 -6.88 -6.97 -3.69
N ALA A 62 -7.03 -5.66 -3.47
CA ALA A 62 -7.32 -4.69 -4.52
C ALA A 62 -6.06 -4.35 -5.32
N SER A 63 -6.06 -4.69 -6.61
CA SER A 63 -4.97 -4.38 -7.55
C SER A 63 -4.72 -2.87 -7.67
N MET A 64 -3.45 -2.48 -7.57
CA MET A 64 -2.91 -1.13 -7.69
C MET A 64 -1.66 -1.16 -8.56
N ARG A 65 -1.35 -0.06 -9.26
CA ARG A 65 -0.16 0.04 -10.12
C ARG A 65 0.45 1.44 -10.06
N PRO A 66 1.77 1.57 -10.18
CA PRO A 66 2.41 2.87 -10.33
C PRO A 66 2.06 3.50 -11.69
N LEU A 67 2.47 4.75 -11.89
CA LEU A 67 2.41 5.37 -13.21
C LEU A 67 3.29 4.56 -14.19
N GLY A 68 2.77 4.26 -15.38
CA GLY A 68 3.51 3.55 -16.40
C GLY A 68 2.63 3.09 -17.57
N ASP A 69 3.22 2.38 -18.52
CA ASP A 69 2.55 1.93 -19.74
C ASP A 69 1.37 1.01 -19.45
N LEU A 70 1.53 0.07 -18.51
CA LEU A 70 0.48 -0.86 -18.12
C LEU A 70 -0.69 -0.14 -17.46
N GLN A 71 -0.43 0.77 -16.51
CA GLN A 71 -1.47 1.56 -15.87
C GLN A 71 -2.19 2.47 -16.88
N THR A 72 -1.44 3.12 -17.77
CA THR A 72 -2.01 3.97 -18.83
C THR A 72 -2.90 3.16 -19.77
N LYS A 73 -2.44 1.98 -20.19
CA LYS A 73 -3.21 1.05 -21.02
C LYS A 73 -4.48 0.60 -20.31
N LEU A 74 -4.40 0.23 -19.03
CA LEU A 74 -5.58 -0.15 -18.25
C LEU A 74 -6.61 0.96 -18.22
N VAL A 75 -6.22 2.21 -17.93
CA VAL A 75 -7.17 3.35 -17.92
C VAL A 75 -7.78 3.57 -19.31
N LYS A 76 -6.97 3.53 -20.37
CA LYS A 76 -7.43 3.68 -21.77
C LYS A 76 -8.42 2.58 -22.19
N ASP A 77 -8.15 1.34 -21.80
CA ASP A 77 -8.93 0.18 -22.25
C ASP A 77 -10.16 -0.08 -21.38
N PHE A 78 -10.18 0.39 -20.13
CA PHE A 78 -11.29 0.17 -19.21
C PHE A 78 -12.61 0.68 -19.77
N LYS A 79 -13.62 -0.19 -19.73
CA LYS A 79 -14.97 0.06 -20.27
C LYS A 79 -15.94 0.44 -19.14
N GLY A 80 -17.00 1.16 -19.52
CA GLY A 80 -18.02 1.65 -18.59
C GLY A 80 -18.00 3.18 -18.48
N SER A 81 -19.12 3.76 -18.06
CA SER A 81 -19.29 5.21 -17.90
C SER A 81 -18.80 5.72 -16.54
N ASN A 82 -18.75 4.86 -15.53
CA ASN A 82 -18.49 5.24 -14.14
C ASN A 82 -17.07 4.87 -13.71
N VAL A 83 -16.08 5.12 -14.57
CA VAL A 83 -14.68 4.78 -14.29
C VAL A 83 -14.08 5.79 -13.34
N VAL A 84 -13.55 5.30 -12.22
CA VAL A 84 -12.85 6.08 -11.21
C VAL A 84 -11.40 5.61 -11.13
N VAL A 85 -10.47 6.56 -11.11
CA VAL A 85 -9.05 6.31 -10.85
C VAL A 85 -8.67 7.05 -9.57
N TYR A 86 -8.32 6.30 -8.53
CA TYR A 86 -7.75 6.84 -7.31
C TYR A 86 -6.25 6.95 -7.48
N ALA A 87 -5.66 8.11 -7.18
CA ALA A 87 -4.21 8.30 -7.08
C ALA A 87 -3.84 8.49 -5.61
N ILE A 88 -3.06 7.57 -5.07
CA ILE A 88 -2.62 7.58 -3.68
C ILE A 88 -1.16 8.07 -3.66
N PRO A 89 -0.86 9.20 -2.98
CA PRO A 89 0.49 9.72 -2.87
C PRO A 89 1.46 8.73 -2.23
N GLU A 90 2.72 8.78 -2.66
CA GLU A 90 3.84 8.16 -1.94
C GLU A 90 3.89 8.67 -0.49
N GLY A 91 4.35 7.81 0.43
CA GLY A 91 4.43 8.11 1.86
C GLY A 91 3.10 7.96 2.63
N THR A 92 1.97 7.76 1.94
CA THR A 92 0.66 7.59 2.61
C THR A 92 0.68 6.38 3.55
N ILE A 93 0.44 6.60 4.84
CA ILE A 93 0.40 5.54 5.87
C ILE A 93 -0.87 4.70 5.74
N LEU A 94 -0.73 3.39 5.83
CA LEU A 94 -1.86 2.46 5.83
C LEU A 94 -2.40 2.27 7.25
N PRO A 95 -3.73 2.10 7.41
CA PRO A 95 -4.32 1.61 8.65
C PRO A 95 -3.72 0.26 9.08
N ASP A 96 -3.70 -0.01 10.38
CA ASP A 96 -3.11 -1.24 10.95
C ASP A 96 -3.69 -2.53 10.38
N ASP A 97 -4.97 -2.50 10.00
CA ASP A 97 -5.72 -3.63 9.45
C ASP A 97 -5.58 -3.81 7.93
N LEU A 98 -4.78 -2.97 7.27
CA LEU A 98 -4.41 -3.09 5.87
C LEU A 98 -2.90 -3.29 5.70
N ILE A 99 -2.52 -3.92 4.60
CA ILE A 99 -1.13 -4.08 4.17
C ILE A 99 -1.06 -3.93 2.65
N LEU A 100 -0.04 -3.23 2.18
CA LEU A 100 0.24 -3.13 0.74
C LEU A 100 1.28 -4.17 0.38
N VAL A 101 1.02 -4.97 -0.64
CA VAL A 101 1.97 -5.98 -1.13
C VAL A 101 2.44 -5.57 -2.51
N HIS A 102 3.75 -5.47 -2.70
CA HIS A 102 4.35 -5.46 -4.02
C HIS A 102 4.50 -6.91 -4.48
N GLU A 103 3.69 -7.26 -5.46
CA GLU A 103 3.74 -8.55 -6.11
C GLU A 103 4.74 -8.52 -7.28
N HIS A 104 4.65 -9.46 -8.23
CA HIS A 104 5.46 -9.43 -9.44
C HIS A 104 5.35 -8.11 -10.23
N THR A 105 6.40 -7.78 -11.00
CA THR A 105 6.48 -6.62 -11.90
C THR A 105 6.15 -5.29 -11.20
N ASP A 106 5.17 -4.54 -11.71
CA ASP A 106 4.63 -3.28 -11.23
C ASP A 106 3.30 -3.47 -10.47
N HIS A 107 2.95 -4.72 -10.14
CA HIS A 107 1.66 -5.01 -9.53
C HIS A 107 1.73 -4.87 -8.01
N TYR A 108 0.92 -3.98 -7.47
CA TYR A 108 0.69 -3.86 -6.04
C TYR A 108 -0.73 -4.33 -5.70
N SER A 109 -0.95 -4.76 -4.47
CA SER A 109 -2.30 -5.05 -3.99
C SER A 109 -2.50 -4.62 -2.55
N LEU A 110 -3.62 -3.94 -2.28
CA LEU A 110 -4.04 -3.57 -0.94
C LEU A 110 -4.85 -4.72 -0.33
N GLN A 111 -4.34 -5.29 0.74
CA GLN A 111 -4.77 -6.56 1.33
C GLN A 111 -5.14 -6.40 2.80
N PRO A 112 -5.86 -7.38 3.40
CA PRO A 112 -6.06 -7.40 4.84
C PRO A 112 -4.75 -7.70 5.58
N ALA A 113 -4.50 -7.00 6.67
CA ALA A 113 -3.46 -7.35 7.65
C ALA A 113 -4.01 -8.12 8.86
N VAL A 114 -5.33 -8.24 8.95
CA VAL A 114 -6.06 -9.07 9.93
C VAL A 114 -7.18 -9.81 9.23
N GLU A 115 -7.58 -10.96 9.75
CA GLU A 115 -8.72 -11.70 9.21
C GLU A 115 -10.00 -10.84 9.27
N MET A 116 -10.76 -10.81 8.17
CA MET A 116 -12.01 -10.04 8.09
C MET A 116 -12.96 -10.55 7.01
N GLN A 117 -14.23 -10.18 7.08
CA GLN A 117 -15.19 -10.49 6.01
C GLN A 117 -14.80 -9.75 4.72
N LEU A 118 -15.00 -10.39 3.57
CA LEU A 118 -14.73 -9.80 2.25
C LEU A 118 -15.41 -8.43 2.06
N LYS A 119 -16.65 -8.31 2.51
CA LYS A 119 -17.41 -7.04 2.43
C LYS A 119 -16.78 -5.93 3.28
N ASP A 120 -16.17 -6.27 4.40
CA ASP A 120 -15.57 -5.32 5.31
C ASP A 120 -14.21 -4.86 4.79
N LEU A 121 -13.45 -5.77 4.16
CA LEU A 121 -12.25 -5.41 3.41
C LEU A 121 -12.55 -4.39 2.31
N GLY A 122 -13.58 -4.63 1.49
CA GLY A 122 -14.00 -3.67 0.46
C GLY A 122 -14.37 -2.30 1.02
N LYS A 123 -15.07 -2.26 2.15
CA LYS A 123 -15.42 -1.00 2.85
C LYS A 123 -14.19 -0.28 3.40
N LYS A 124 -13.26 -1.01 4.03
CA LYS A 124 -12.02 -0.42 4.58
C LYS A 124 -11.16 0.18 3.49
N ILE A 125 -10.97 -0.53 2.38
CA ILE A 125 -10.25 -0.03 1.22
C ILE A 125 -10.96 1.21 0.65
N THR A 126 -12.29 1.17 0.51
CA THR A 126 -13.07 2.33 0.04
C THR A 126 -12.82 3.55 0.91
N ARG A 127 -12.95 3.42 2.23
CA ARG A 127 -12.73 4.52 3.19
C ARG A 127 -11.29 5.03 3.13
N PHE A 128 -10.31 4.14 3.04
CA PHE A 128 -8.90 4.50 2.92
C PHE A 128 -8.67 5.36 1.67
N LEU A 129 -9.19 4.96 0.52
CA LEU A 129 -9.05 5.70 -0.74
C LEU A 129 -9.81 7.03 -0.72
N GLU A 130 -11.03 7.07 -0.19
CA GLU A 130 -11.81 8.31 -0.06
C GLU A 130 -11.11 9.35 0.82
N THR A 131 -10.31 8.90 1.81
CA THR A 131 -9.63 9.80 2.74
C THR A 131 -8.26 10.25 2.23
N ASN A 132 -7.52 9.38 1.53
CA ASN A 132 -6.10 9.59 1.25
C ASN A 132 -5.74 9.71 -0.23
N ALA A 133 -6.71 9.56 -1.14
CA ALA A 133 -6.44 9.57 -2.57
C ALA A 133 -7.10 10.77 -3.28
N THR A 134 -6.43 11.25 -4.32
CA THR A 134 -7.06 12.15 -5.29
C THR A 134 -7.90 11.30 -6.26
N VAL A 135 -9.14 11.71 -6.48
CA VAL A 135 -10.10 10.99 -7.31
C VAL A 135 -10.18 11.62 -8.69
N TYR A 136 -9.97 10.81 -9.73
CA TYR A 136 -10.08 11.22 -11.12
C TYR A 136 -11.17 10.42 -11.85
N SER A 137 -11.93 11.10 -12.70
CA SER A 137 -12.56 10.42 -13.83
C SER A 137 -11.49 9.96 -14.83
N LYS A 138 -11.83 8.99 -15.69
CA LYS A 138 -10.95 8.55 -16.79
C LYS A 138 -10.40 9.71 -17.64
N LYS A 139 -11.25 10.68 -18.00
CA LYS A 139 -10.82 11.83 -18.81
C LYS A 139 -9.82 12.70 -18.06
N GLN A 140 -10.13 13.05 -16.80
CA GLN A 140 -9.25 13.86 -15.97
C GLN A 140 -7.90 13.17 -15.74
N TRP A 141 -7.89 11.85 -15.52
CA TRP A 141 -6.65 11.11 -15.33
C TRP A 141 -5.78 11.13 -16.60
N LEU A 142 -6.38 10.87 -17.77
CA LEU A 142 -5.64 10.89 -19.06
C LEU A 142 -5.12 12.28 -19.42
N GLU A 143 -5.80 13.34 -18.97
CA GLU A 143 -5.36 14.73 -19.15
C GLU A 143 -4.26 15.12 -18.17
N ALA A 144 -4.33 14.67 -16.92
CA ALA A 144 -3.35 14.95 -15.87
C ALA A 144 -2.05 14.17 -16.08
N PHE A 145 -2.13 12.92 -16.53
CA PHE A 145 -0.98 12.02 -16.68
C PHE A 145 -0.69 11.73 -18.17
N LYS A 146 -0.65 12.78 -18.99
CA LYS A 146 -0.32 12.66 -20.43
C LYS A 146 0.97 11.84 -20.59
N THR A 147 0.90 10.86 -21.48
CA THR A 147 1.95 9.85 -21.72
C THR A 147 3.35 10.45 -21.73
N GLY A 148 4.18 10.05 -20.75
CA GLY A 148 5.62 10.34 -20.73
C GLY A 148 6.08 11.53 -19.89
N GLN A 149 5.21 12.19 -19.11
CA GLN A 149 5.72 13.12 -18.11
C GLN A 149 6.15 12.35 -16.86
N GLU A 150 7.42 12.48 -16.50
CA GLU A 150 7.92 12.16 -15.16
C GLU A 150 7.05 12.91 -14.14
N TYR A 151 6.52 12.18 -13.18
CA TYR A 151 5.79 12.79 -12.06
C TYR A 151 6.81 13.55 -11.21
N ASP A 152 6.82 14.88 -11.36
CA ASP A 152 7.60 15.75 -10.48
C ASP A 152 6.98 15.73 -9.08
N SER A 153 7.66 15.04 -8.17
CA SER A 153 7.22 14.84 -6.79
C SER A 153 7.24 16.14 -5.97
N SER A 154 7.72 17.26 -6.53
CA SER A 154 7.75 18.57 -5.88
C SER A 154 6.42 19.34 -5.92
N ALA A 155 5.44 18.89 -6.69
CA ALA A 155 4.14 19.57 -6.84
C ALA A 155 3.02 18.89 -6.03
N GLY A 156 3.20 18.77 -4.71
CA GLY A 156 2.10 18.43 -3.80
C GLY A 156 1.08 19.58 -3.68
N PRO A 157 -0.23 19.30 -3.57
CA PRO A 157 -1.23 20.34 -3.39
C PRO A 157 -1.06 21.02 -2.02
N SER A 158 -0.91 22.34 -2.05
CA SER A 158 -0.88 23.22 -0.88
C SER A 158 -2.18 23.07 -0.09
N THR A 159 -2.17 22.19 0.91
CA THR A 159 -3.28 22.06 1.85
C THR A 159 -3.09 23.11 2.95
N SER A 160 -3.75 24.25 2.75
CA SER A 160 -3.95 25.23 3.80
C SER A 160 -5.09 24.75 4.71
N SER A 161 -4.74 24.08 5.81
CA SER A 161 -5.52 24.12 7.06
C SER A 161 -4.77 23.47 8.23
N SER A 162 -4.12 24.36 8.97
CA SER A 162 -3.75 24.35 10.39
C SER A 162 -4.29 23.23 11.29
N GLN A 163 -3.39 22.38 11.81
CA GLN A 163 -3.18 22.07 13.24
C GLN A 163 -1.80 21.39 13.43
N PRO A 164 -1.10 21.59 14.56
CA PRO A 164 0.31 21.24 14.68
C PRO A 164 0.49 19.76 15.01
N ALA A 165 0.86 18.95 14.03
CA ALA A 165 1.44 17.65 14.30
C ALA A 165 2.84 17.87 14.87
N LEU A 166 3.10 17.37 16.08
CA LEU A 166 4.43 17.28 16.66
C LEU A 166 5.42 16.77 15.61
N ASN A 167 6.50 17.52 15.38
CA ASN A 167 7.62 17.23 14.49
C ASN A 167 7.97 15.74 14.47
N GLN A 168 7.41 14.98 13.52
CA GLN A 168 7.97 13.69 13.15
C GLN A 168 8.88 13.92 11.95
N PRO A 169 10.13 13.43 12.00
CA PRO A 169 11.05 13.58 10.88
C PRO A 169 10.45 12.91 9.64
N GLU A 170 10.52 13.60 8.50
CA GLU A 170 10.17 13.05 7.20
C GLU A 170 11.20 11.97 6.85
N TRP A 171 10.80 10.70 6.94
CA TRP A 171 11.67 9.57 6.66
C TRP A 171 11.69 9.27 5.16
N ILE A 172 12.86 9.36 4.55
CA ILE A 172 13.12 9.12 3.13
C ILE A 172 13.80 7.75 2.99
N TRP A 173 13.27 6.90 2.10
CA TRP A 173 13.88 5.61 1.80
C TRP A 173 15.11 5.78 0.91
N SER A 174 16.22 5.14 1.27
CA SER A 174 17.40 5.06 0.39
C SER A 174 17.49 3.71 -0.31
N GLU A 175 17.36 3.72 -1.64
CA GLU A 175 17.59 2.53 -2.46
C GLU A 175 19.03 1.99 -2.36
N GLN A 176 20.01 2.87 -2.20
CA GLN A 176 21.42 2.50 -2.10
C GLN A 176 21.74 1.77 -0.78
N TYR A 177 21.14 2.19 0.32
CA TYR A 177 21.46 1.67 1.66
C TYR A 177 20.39 0.73 2.21
N LYS A 178 19.26 0.57 1.51
CA LYS A 178 18.12 -0.27 1.90
C LYS A 178 17.63 0.02 3.32
N ARG A 179 17.60 1.29 3.69
CA ARG A 179 17.15 1.79 5.00
C ARG A 179 16.65 3.23 4.89
N TYR A 180 15.82 3.65 5.84
CA TYR A 180 15.33 5.03 5.92
C TYR A 180 16.36 5.96 6.54
N TYR A 181 16.38 7.18 6.06
CA TYR A 181 17.06 8.31 6.68
C TYR A 181 16.13 9.51 6.77
N SER A 182 16.44 10.44 7.65
CA SER A 182 15.86 11.78 7.65
C SER A 182 16.99 12.79 7.80
N PHE A 183 16.67 14.08 7.77
CA PHE A 183 17.58 15.16 8.04
C PHE A 183 17.30 15.71 9.43
N ASP A 184 18.35 15.92 10.24
CA ASP A 184 18.23 16.65 11.49
C ASP A 184 18.15 18.18 11.26
N GLU A 185 18.04 18.96 12.34
CA GLU A 185 17.98 20.43 12.28
C GLU A 185 19.25 21.06 11.68
N ASN A 186 20.35 20.31 11.59
CA ASN A 186 21.63 20.75 11.03
C ASN A 186 21.83 20.28 9.57
N GLY A 187 20.88 19.51 9.01
CA GLY A 187 20.98 18.91 7.68
C GLY A 187 21.85 17.66 7.62
N GLU A 188 22.17 17.05 8.77
CA GLU A 188 22.90 15.78 8.83
C GLU A 188 21.97 14.57 8.68
N TYR A 189 22.50 13.50 8.08
CA TYR A 189 21.75 12.25 7.86
C TYR A 189 21.53 11.51 9.19
N ILE A 190 20.28 11.37 9.60
CA ILE A 190 19.87 10.47 10.70
C ILE A 190 19.26 9.21 10.12
N TRP A 191 19.86 8.06 10.38
CA TRP A 191 19.37 6.76 9.92
C TRP A 191 18.33 6.20 10.89
N GLN A 192 17.27 5.60 10.38
CA GLN A 192 16.30 4.92 11.23
C GLN A 192 16.99 3.75 11.93
N ILE A 193 17.07 3.81 13.26
CA ILE A 193 17.69 2.75 14.05
C ILE A 193 16.76 1.55 13.98
N GLU A 194 17.22 0.45 13.38
CA GLU A 194 16.59 -0.86 13.55
C GLU A 194 16.64 -1.19 15.04
N THR A 195 15.50 -1.14 15.71
CA THR A 195 15.36 -1.69 17.06
C THR A 195 15.53 -3.20 16.93
N LYS A 196 16.78 -3.67 16.97
CA LYS A 196 17.06 -5.06 17.27
C LYS A 196 16.54 -5.29 18.69
N ASP A 197 15.56 -6.18 18.81
CA ASP A 197 15.11 -6.72 20.08
C ASP A 197 16.34 -7.04 20.92
N THR A 198 16.49 -6.27 22.01
CA THR A 198 17.54 -6.54 22.98
C THR A 198 17.03 -7.72 23.80
N GLU A 199 17.37 -8.94 23.38
CA GLU A 199 17.46 -10.08 24.28
C GLU A 199 18.44 -9.73 25.40
N ALA A 200 17.92 -9.19 26.51
CA ALA A 200 18.65 -9.14 27.76
C ALA A 200 18.51 -10.50 28.46
N SER A 201 19.39 -11.43 28.05
CA SER A 201 19.84 -12.51 28.91
C SER A 201 20.39 -11.93 30.21
N SER A 202 19.68 -12.15 31.32
CA SER A 202 20.23 -12.00 32.67
C SER A 202 20.23 -13.35 33.38
N SER A 203 21.20 -14.19 33.02
CA SER A 203 21.69 -15.25 33.90
C SER A 203 22.84 -14.71 34.74
N SER A 204 22.65 -14.63 36.06
CA SER A 204 23.74 -14.39 37.02
C SER A 204 23.46 -15.12 38.34
N LYS A 205 24.02 -16.34 38.39
CA LYS A 205 24.73 -17.00 39.51
C LYS A 205 24.33 -16.68 40.97
N LYS A 206 23.95 -17.77 41.66
CA LYS A 206 24.40 -18.23 42.99
C LYS A 206 24.59 -17.18 44.10
N HIS A 207 23.78 -17.29 45.14
CA HIS A 207 24.31 -17.25 46.50
C HIS A 207 23.67 -18.29 47.43
N LYS A 208 24.57 -19.02 48.09
CA LYS A 208 24.40 -20.06 49.10
C LYS A 208 24.60 -19.40 50.47
N LYS A 209 23.70 -19.63 51.43
CA LYS A 209 23.81 -19.47 52.91
C LYS A 209 22.35 -19.58 53.44
N ARG A 210 21.99 -20.31 54.49
CA ARG A 210 22.61 -21.22 55.45
C ARG A 210 21.51 -22.19 55.88
#